data_AF-A0A3S1FNU3-F1
#
_entry.id   AF-A0A3S1FNU3-F1
#
_cell.length_a   1.000
_cell.length_b   1.000
_cell.length_c   1.000
_cell.angle_alpha   90.00
_cell.angle_beta   90.00
_cell.angle_gamma   90.00
#
_symmetry.space_group_name_H-M   'P 1'
#
loop_
_entity.id
_entity.type
_entity.pdbx_description
1 polymer ?
#
loop_
_entity_poly.entity_id
_entity_poly.type
_entity_poly.pdbx_seq_one_letter_code
_entity_poly.pdbx_strand_id
1 'polypeptide(L)' 'MATAAAVSNKFESFFETTLADADPEIFGAIRNELGRQRHEIELIASENIVSRAVLEAQGSIMTNKYAEGYPG' A
#
# COMPACT_ATOMS: atom_id res chain seq x y z
N MET A 1 -9.47 -32.69 2.63
CA MET A 1 -9.18 -31.92 3.86
C MET A 1 -7.77 -31.36 3.71
N ALA A 2 -7.59 -30.04 3.58
CA ALA A 2 -6.26 -29.45 3.60
C ALA A 2 -5.63 -29.68 4.99
N THR A 3 -4.38 -30.13 5.03
CA THR A 3 -3.67 -30.41 6.28
C THR A 3 -3.45 -29.10 7.06
N ALA A 4 -3.45 -29.15 8.40
CA ALA A 4 -3.25 -27.98 9.25
C ALA A 4 -1.97 -27.18 8.92
N ALA A 5 -0.92 -27.88 8.46
CA ALA A 5 0.31 -27.27 7.97
C ALA A 5 0.13 -26.43 6.68
N ALA A 6 -0.74 -26.86 5.76
CA ALA A 6 -1.03 -26.12 4.54
C ALA A 6 -1.90 -24.86 4.78
N VAL A 7 -2.71 -24.87 5.84
CA VAL A 7 -3.48 -23.69 6.29
C VAL A 7 -2.55 -22.69 6.97
N SER A 8 -1.62 -23.15 7.82
CA SER A 8 -0.61 -22.30 8.47
C SER A 8 0.20 -21.50 7.45
N ASN A 9 0.69 -22.17 6.41
CA ASN A 9 1.55 -21.56 5.39
C ASN A 9 0.80 -20.49 4.55
N LYS A 10 -0.50 -20.70 4.29
CA LYS A 10 -1.34 -19.70 3.61
C LYS A 10 -1.60 -18.47 4.48
N PHE A 11 -1.77 -18.66 5.79
CA PHE A 11 -2.03 -17.55 6.72
C PHE A 11 -0.80 -16.65 6.89
N GLU A 12 0.39 -17.24 6.99
CA GLU A 12 1.66 -16.48 7.02
C GLU A 12 1.85 -15.69 5.73
N SER A 13 1.63 -16.33 4.56
CA SER A 13 1.77 -15.64 3.27
C SER A 13 0.84 -14.44 3.12
N PHE A 14 -0.35 -14.44 3.74
CA PHE A 14 -1.32 -13.36 3.57
C PHE A 14 -0.78 -12.01 4.05
N PHE A 15 -0.02 -11.98 5.15
CA PHE A 15 0.51 -10.73 5.71
C PHE A 15 1.85 -10.30 5.11
N GLU A 16 2.59 -11.21 4.49
CA GLU A 16 3.93 -10.95 3.95
C GLU A 16 3.94 -10.72 2.43
N THR A 17 2.93 -11.19 1.71
CA THR A 17 2.87 -11.05 0.25
C THR A 17 2.86 -9.58 -0.14
N THR A 18 3.81 -9.18 -0.99
CA THR A 18 3.92 -7.81 -1.46
C THR A 18 2.87 -7.52 -2.54
N LEU A 19 2.55 -6.24 -2.78
CA LEU A 19 1.67 -5.87 -3.88
C LEU A 19 2.19 -6.36 -5.25
N ALA A 20 3.51 -6.37 -5.45
CA ALA A 20 4.11 -6.83 -6.70
C ALA A 20 3.85 -8.32 -6.96
N ASP A 21 3.79 -9.13 -5.91
CA ASP A 21 3.52 -10.57 -6.01
C ASP A 21 2.02 -10.87 -6.03
N ALA A 22 1.23 -10.14 -5.24
CA ALA A 22 -0.23 -10.31 -5.16
C ALA A 22 -0.95 -9.81 -6.42
N ASP A 23 -0.52 -8.65 -6.95
CA ASP A 23 -1.12 -7.98 -8.11
C ASP A 23 -0.06 -7.21 -8.92
N PRO A 24 0.68 -7.89 -9.82
CA PRO A 24 1.73 -7.28 -10.63
C PRO A 24 1.19 -6.25 -11.63
N GLU A 25 -0.07 -6.34 -12.03
CA GLU A 25 -0.69 -5.39 -12.95
C GLU A 25 -0.87 -4.02 -12.28
N ILE A 26 -1.47 -4.00 -11.08
CA ILE A 26 -1.63 -2.78 -10.29
C ILE A 26 -0.28 -2.21 -9.85
N PHE A 27 0.66 -3.07 -9.44
CA PHE A 27 2.01 -2.62 -9.14
C PHE A 27 2.67 -1.93 -10.34
N GLY A 28 2.54 -2.52 -11.53
CA GLY A 28 3.01 -1.93 -12.79
C GLY A 28 2.39 -0.57 -13.08
N ALA A 29 1.07 -0.43 -12.91
CA ALA A 29 0.36 0.83 -13.11
C ALA A 29 0.87 1.94 -12.17
N ILE A 30 1.07 1.64 -10.89
CA ILE A 30 1.62 2.60 -9.90
C ILE A 30 3.04 3.04 -10.30
N ARG A 31 3.87 2.10 -10.79
CA ARG A 31 5.24 2.41 -11.24
C ARG A 31 5.25 3.30 -12.47
N ASN A 32 4.32 3.08 -13.41
CA ASN A 32 4.16 3.92 -14.59
C ASN A 32 3.73 5.35 -14.21
N GLU A 33 2.79 5.50 -13.27
CA GLU A 33 2.36 6.81 -12.77
C GLU A 33 3.49 7.56 -12.04
N LEU A 34 4.28 6.86 -11.22
CA LEU A 34 5.49 7.45 -10.64
C LEU A 34 6.48 7.92 -11.73
N GLY A 35 6.56 7.16 -12.83
CA GLY A 35 7.30 7.57 -14.02
C GLY A 35 6.77 8.87 -14.59
N ARG A 36 5.46 8.97 -14.84
CA ARG A 36 4.78 10.16 -15.37
C ARG A 36 5.08 11.40 -14.51
N GLN A 37 4.80 11.34 -13.21
CA GLN A 37 5.02 12.45 -12.26
C GLN A 37 6.48 12.94 -12.20
N ARG A 38 7.45 12.09 -12.53
CA ARG A 38 8.89 12.45 -12.52
C ARG A 38 9.38 13.11 -13.79
N HIS A 39 8.69 12.91 -14.91
CA HIS A 39 9.14 13.35 -16.23
C HIS A 39 8.25 14.45 -16.84
N GLU A 40 7.16 14.80 -16.18
CA GLU A 40 6.27 15.89 -16.58
C GLU A 40 6.38 17.10 -15.65
N ILE A 41 5.97 18.26 -16.13
CA ILE A 41 5.85 19.48 -15.32
C ILE A 41 4.39 19.58 -14.87
N GLU A 42 4.17 19.44 -13.56
CA GLU A 42 2.83 19.56 -12.98
C GLU A 42 2.47 21.03 -12.74
N LEU A 43 1.46 21.53 -13.47
CA LEU A 43 1.02 22.93 -13.43
C LEU A 43 -0.35 23.13 -12.76
N ILE A 44 -0.93 22.05 -12.20
CA ILE A 44 -2.21 22.11 -11.51
C ILE A 44 -1.97 22.67 -10.10
N ALA A 45 -2.47 23.88 -9.85
CA ALA A 45 -2.18 24.63 -8.62
C ALA A 45 -2.61 23.93 -7.31
N SER A 46 -3.58 23.02 -7.38
CA SER A 46 -4.09 22.27 -6.23
C SER A 46 -3.38 20.94 -6.00
N GLU A 47 -2.56 20.47 -6.95
CA GLU A 47 -1.83 19.21 -6.82
C GLU A 47 -0.48 19.41 -6.15
N ASN A 48 0.04 18.35 -5.52
CA ASN A 48 1.31 18.39 -4.80
C ASN A 48 1.94 16.99 -4.69
N ILE A 49 3.26 16.93 -4.52
CA ILE A 49 4.01 15.69 -4.29
C ILE A 49 4.31 15.58 -2.80
N VAL A 50 3.71 14.59 -2.14
CA VAL A 50 3.92 14.36 -0.70
C VAL A 50 5.30 13.76 -0.41
N SER A 51 5.78 13.95 0.81
CA SER A 51 7.07 13.39 1.24
C SER A 51 7.00 11.86 1.43
N ARG A 52 8.16 11.20 1.39
CA ARG A 52 8.28 9.77 1.68
C ARG A 52 7.71 9.40 3.05
N ALA A 53 7.96 10.23 4.06
CA ALA A 53 7.47 9.99 5.43
C ALA A 53 5.93 9.97 5.50
N VAL A 54 5.25 10.82 4.73
CA VAL A 54 3.77 10.81 4.66
C VAL A 54 3.26 9.53 4.01
N LEU A 55 3.89 9.07 2.93
CA LEU A 55 3.52 7.80 2.26
C LEU A 55 3.71 6.59 3.19
N GLU A 56 4.79 6.56 3.97
CA GLU A 56 5.05 5.48 4.94
C GLU A 56 3.99 5.45 6.05
N ALA A 57 3.61 6.61 6.59
CA ALA A 57 2.56 6.69 7.60
C ALA A 57 1.19 6.25 7.04
N GLN A 58 0.86 6.66 5.81
CA GLN A 58 -0.41 6.34 5.16
C GLN A 58 -0.58 4.83 4.92
N GLY A 59 0.50 4.12 4.59
CA GLY A 59 0.50 2.67 4.41
C GLY A 59 0.71 1.83 5.68
N SER A 60 0.61 2.44 6.86
CA SER A 60 0.95 1.77 8.13
C SER A 60 -0.21 0.98 8.73
N ILE A 61 0.07 0.23 9.80
CA ILE A 61 -0.89 -0.57 10.55
C ILE A 61 -2.06 0.23 11.15
N MET A 62 -1.98 1.57 11.12
CA MET A 62 -3.03 2.45 11.66
C MET A 62 -4.37 2.24 10.96
N THR A 63 -4.38 1.79 9.70
CA THR A 63 -5.62 1.48 8.94
C THR A 63 -6.45 0.34 9.55
N ASN A 64 -5.86 -0.49 10.42
CA ASN A 64 -6.56 -1.62 11.02
C ASN A 64 -7.42 -1.20 12.23
N LYS A 65 -7.21 0.02 12.74
CA LYS A 65 -7.83 0.45 14.00
C LYS A 65 -9.17 1.12 13.76
N TYR A 66 -10.19 0.62 14.44
CA TYR A 66 -11.43 1.36 14.69
C TYR A 66 -11.26 2.25 15.93
N ALA A 67 -11.46 3.56 15.80
CA ALA A 67 -11.17 4.56 16.84
C ALA A 67 -12.28 5.63 16.94
N GLU A 68 -13.46 5.23 17.41
CA GLU A 68 -14.54 6.17 17.74
C GLU A 68 -14.23 6.98 19.00
N GLY A 69 -14.85 8.17 19.09
CA GLY A 69 -14.68 9.08 20.22
C GLY A 69 -13.53 10.06 20.04
N TYR A 70 -13.02 10.60 21.14
CA TYR A 70 -11.90 11.53 21.18
C TYR A 70 -10.73 10.91 21.97
N PRO A 71 -9.48 11.36 21.74
CA PRO A 71 -8.36 10.97 22.58
C PRO A 71 -8.62 11.31 24.05
N GLY A 72 -8.51 10.32 24.95
CA GLY A 72 -8.76 10.46 26.40
C GLY A 72 -9.38 9.21 26.99
#